data_AF-A0A6N7H345-F1
#
_entry.id   AF-A0A6N7H345-F1
#
_cell.length_a   1.000
_cell.length_b   1.000
_cell.length_c   1.000
_cell.angle_alpha   90.00
_cell.angle_beta   90.00
_cell.angle_gamma   90.00
#
_symmetry.space_group_name_H-M   'P 1'
#
loop_
_entity.id
_entity.type
_entity.pdbx_description
1 polymer ?
#
loop_
_entity_poly.entity_id
_entity_poly.type
_entity_poly.pdbx_seq_one_letter_code
_entity_poly.pdbx_strand_id
1 'polypeptide(L)'
;MPPEWVGRLRDAGWTKDRVRARLWERARVPLDRLAPGIAGRVAPRAAEEGVLPAALAPEDITIMVAGGPGTKATLLPTWSSSRSVTVPAS
;
A
#
# COMPACT_ATOMS: atom_id res chain seq x y z
N MET A 1 1.55 -7.48 9.63
CA MET A 1 1.95 -6.48 10.65
C MET A 1 1.87 -7.13 12.02
N PRO A 2 2.84 -6.93 12.89
CA PRO A 2 2.79 -7.48 14.24
C PRO A 2 1.63 -6.94 15.08
N PRO A 3 1.08 -7.75 16.02
CA PRO A 3 -0.03 -7.33 16.87
C PRO A 3 0.26 -6.08 17.72
N GLU A 4 1.49 -5.87 18.19
CA GLU A 4 1.83 -4.73 19.05
C GLU A 4 1.66 -3.36 18.34
N TRP A 5 1.76 -3.34 17.00
CA TRP A 5 1.52 -2.12 16.23
C TRP A 5 0.05 -1.75 16.20
N VAL A 6 -0.86 -2.71 16.33
CA VAL A 6 -2.30 -2.43 16.39
C VAL A 6 -2.62 -1.58 17.62
N GLY A 7 -2.09 -1.97 18.78
CA GLY A 7 -2.26 -1.23 20.03
C GLY A 7 -1.70 0.19 19.89
N ARG A 8 -0.43 0.32 19.49
CA ARG A 8 0.23 1.63 19.34
C ARG A 8 -0.48 2.56 18.36
N LEU A 9 -0.92 2.04 17.21
CA LEU A 9 -1.63 2.82 16.21
C LEU A 9 -3.00 3.29 16.76
N ARG A 10 -3.74 2.38 17.41
CA ARG A 10 -5.03 2.72 18.03
C ARG A 10 -4.87 3.76 19.12
N ASP A 11 -3.89 3.59 20.01
CA ASP A 11 -3.63 4.50 21.14
C ASP A 11 -3.19 5.90 20.63
N ALA A 12 -2.56 5.96 19.46
CA ALA A 12 -2.24 7.19 18.75
C ALA A 12 -3.40 7.73 17.87
N GLY A 13 -4.60 7.16 17.97
CA GLY A 13 -5.81 7.62 17.25
C GLY A 13 -5.84 7.28 15.76
N TRP A 14 -5.07 6.28 15.32
CA TRP A 14 -5.09 5.82 13.94
C TRP A 14 -6.17 4.79 13.70
N THR A 15 -7.00 5.03 12.69
CA THR A 15 -7.92 4.03 12.12
C THR A 15 -7.26 3.31 10.95
N LYS A 16 -7.77 2.13 10.60
CA LYS A 16 -7.28 1.37 9.44
C LYS A 16 -7.37 2.19 8.14
N ASP A 17 -8.46 2.92 7.97
CA ASP A 17 -8.67 3.77 6.78
C ASP A 17 -7.70 4.95 6.75
N ARG A 18 -7.40 5.55 7.90
CA ARG A 18 -6.39 6.61 7.99
C ARG A 18 -4.99 6.09 7.65
N VAL A 19 -4.64 4.87 8.09
CA VAL A 19 -3.37 4.25 7.72
C VAL A 19 -3.31 3.98 6.22
N ARG A 20 -4.38 3.45 5.62
CA ARG A 20 -4.49 3.22 4.17
C ARG A 20 -4.34 4.50 3.36
N ALA A 21 -5.10 5.54 3.72
CA ALA A 21 -5.02 6.85 3.09
C ALA A 21 -3.59 7.39 3.16
N ARG A 22 -2.96 7.31 4.34
CA ARG A 22 -1.60 7.82 4.53
C ARG A 22 -0.54 7.05 3.76
N LEU A 23 -0.66 5.73 3.66
CA LEU A 23 0.23 4.89 2.85
C LEU A 23 0.04 5.20 1.37
N TRP A 24 -1.21 5.29 0.91
CA TRP A 24 -1.53 5.64 -0.46
C TRP A 24 -0.96 7.00 -0.81
N GLU A 25 -1.23 8.07 -0.06
CA GLU A 25 -0.68 9.42 -0.29
C GLU A 25 0.85 9.42 -0.44
N ARG A 26 1.56 8.66 0.41
CA ARG A 26 3.03 8.68 0.47
C ARG A 26 3.71 7.73 -0.52
N ALA A 27 3.03 6.67 -0.95
CA ALA A 27 3.59 5.69 -1.85
C ALA A 27 3.53 6.19 -3.31
N ARG A 28 4.48 7.05 -3.65
CA ARG A 28 4.68 7.64 -4.98
C ARG A 28 6.07 7.28 -5.51
N VAL A 29 6.13 6.74 -6.71
CA VAL A 29 7.38 6.42 -7.41
C VAL A 29 7.56 7.44 -8.54
N PRO A 30 8.59 8.29 -8.50
CA PRO A 30 8.94 9.17 -9.60
C PRO A 30 9.14 8.40 -10.91
N LEU A 31 8.59 8.92 -12.02
CA LEU A 31 8.69 8.25 -13.33
C LEU A 31 10.14 8.13 -13.83
N ASP A 32 11.00 9.08 -13.48
CA ASP A 32 12.42 9.08 -13.83
C ASP A 32 13.24 7.96 -13.15
N ARG A 33 12.69 7.35 -12.09
CA ARG A 33 13.27 6.17 -11.42
C ARG A 33 12.84 4.86 -12.05
N LEU A 34 11.89 4.88 -13.00
CA LEU A 34 11.44 3.68 -13.69
C LEU A 34 12.33 3.39 -14.90
N ALA A 35 12.54 2.11 -15.19
CA ALA A 35 13.19 1.71 -16.42
C ALA A 35 12.40 2.24 -17.64
N PRO A 36 13.05 2.70 -18.73
CA PRO A 36 12.37 3.35 -19.85
C PRO A 36 11.20 2.54 -20.45
N GLY A 37 11.37 1.22 -20.58
CA GLY A 37 10.33 0.32 -21.09
C GLY A 37 9.11 0.16 -20.17
N ILE A 38 9.25 0.44 -18.87
CA ILE A 38 8.15 0.51 -17.90
C ILE A 38 7.55 1.92 -17.92
N ALA A 39 8.39 2.95 -17.87
CA ALA A 39 7.97 4.35 -17.87
C ALA A 39 7.02 4.66 -19.04
N GLY A 40 7.34 4.23 -20.26
CA GLY A 40 6.47 4.44 -21.43
C GLY A 40 5.10 3.75 -21.33
N ARG A 41 4.99 2.63 -20.59
CA ARG A 41 3.71 1.91 -20.40
C ARG A 41 2.84 2.52 -19.32
N VAL A 42 3.44 3.13 -18.29
CA VAL A 42 2.72 3.74 -17.17
C VAL A 42 2.54 5.25 -17.31
N ALA A 43 3.27 5.88 -18.24
CA ALA A 43 3.19 7.32 -18.50
C ALA A 43 1.76 7.83 -18.66
N PRO A 44 0.82 7.17 -19.38
CA PRO A 44 -0.57 7.64 -19.45
C PRO A 44 -1.28 7.72 -18.10
N ARG A 45 -0.91 6.87 -17.12
CA ARG A 45 -1.47 6.87 -15.76
C ARG A 45 -0.78 7.85 -14.82
N ALA A 46 0.40 8.34 -15.18
CA ALA A 46 1.25 9.19 -14.36
C ALA A 46 1.54 10.55 -15.03
N ALA A 47 0.87 10.84 -16.15
CA ALA A 47 1.19 11.96 -17.04
C ALA A 47 0.96 13.34 -16.41
N GLU A 48 0.01 13.45 -15.49
CA GLU A 48 -0.30 14.73 -14.83
C GLU A 48 0.63 15.02 -13.65
N GLU A 49 0.98 14.01 -12.86
CA GLU A 49 1.73 14.21 -11.60
C GLU A 49 3.22 13.86 -11.68
N GLY A 50 3.68 13.23 -12.76
CA GLY A 50 5.08 12.78 -12.92
C GLY A 50 5.48 11.64 -11.96
N VAL A 51 4.50 11.07 -11.25
CA VAL A 51 4.67 10.01 -10.26
C VAL A 51 3.66 8.89 -10.52
N LEU A 52 4.09 7.66 -10.26
CA LEU A 52 3.24 6.48 -10.28
C LEU A 52 2.85 6.13 -8.83
N PRO A 53 1.55 6.10 -8.49
CA PRO A 53 1.13 5.60 -7.19
C PRO A 53 1.32 4.08 -7.09
N ALA A 54 1.68 3.59 -5.90
CA ALA A 54 1.86 2.14 -5.68
C ALA A 54 0.53 1.34 -5.70
N ALA A 55 -0.60 2.02 -5.51
CA ALA A 55 -1.95 1.46 -5.57
C ALA A 55 -2.89 2.51 -6.19
N LEU A 56 -3.96 2.09 -6.88
CA LEU A 56 -4.86 3.02 -7.57
C LEU A 56 -5.74 3.80 -6.58
N ALA A 57 -6.23 3.13 -5.54
CA ALA A 57 -6.96 3.77 -4.44
C ALA A 57 -6.43 3.30 -3.06
N PRO A 58 -6.69 4.05 -1.97
CA PRO A 58 -6.35 3.61 -0.61
C PRO A 58 -6.94 2.26 -0.22
N GLU A 59 -8.14 1.94 -0.72
CA GLU A 59 -8.89 0.72 -0.43
C GLU A 59 -8.21 -0.53 -1.01
N ASP A 60 -7.40 -0.37 -2.05
CA ASP A 60 -6.61 -1.45 -2.65
C ASP A 60 -5.46 -1.92 -1.74
N ILE A 61 -5.12 -1.14 -0.70
CA ILE A 61 -4.09 -1.51 0.28
C ILE A 61 -4.70 -2.41 1.37
N THR A 62 -4.28 -3.67 1.39
CA THR A 62 -4.67 -4.62 2.44
C THR A 62 -3.66 -4.63 3.58
N ILE A 63 -4.14 -4.34 4.80
CA ILE A 63 -3.37 -4.47 6.04
C ILE A 63 -3.88 -5.69 6.78
N MET A 64 -3.00 -6.67 6.97
CA MET A 64 -3.24 -7.88 7.74
C MET A 64 -2.36 -7.93 8.99
N VAL A 65 -2.99 -8.28 10.11
CA VAL A 65 -2.30 -8.60 11.35
C VAL A 65 -2.23 -10.11 11.42
N ALA A 66 -1.02 -10.64 11.51
CA ALA A 66 -0.78 -12.09 11.53
C ALA A 66 0.52 -12.37 12.29
N GLY A 67 0.63 -13.56 12.87
CA GLY A 67 1.77 -13.99 13.67
C GLY A 67 1.59 -13.76 15.19
N GLY A 68 2.65 -14.07 15.94
CA GLY A 68 2.76 -13.83 17.39
C GLY A 68 3.57 -12.58 17.72
N PRO A 69 3.99 -12.39 18.98
CA PRO A 69 4.82 -11.25 19.40
C PRO A 69 6.09 -11.12 18.55
N GLY A 70 6.39 -9.94 18.03
CA GLY A 70 7.67 -9.68 17.38
C GLY A 70 7.62 -8.55 16.36
N THR A 71 8.73 -7.86 16.12
CA THR A 71 8.75 -6.55 15.46
C THR A 71 8.69 -6.55 13.92
N LYS A 72 8.50 -7.72 13.30
CA LYS A 72 8.71 -7.90 11.85
C LYS A 72 7.44 -7.60 11.06
N ALA A 73 7.53 -6.67 10.12
CA ALA A 73 6.50 -6.45 9.10
C ALA A 73 7.06 -6.79 7.71
N THR A 74 6.19 -7.30 6.84
CA THR A 74 6.51 -7.64 5.46
C THR A 74 5.58 -6.89 4.52
N LEU A 75 6.16 -6.30 3.47
CA LEU A 75 5.43 -5.78 2.32
C LEU A 75 5.33 -6.89 1.27
N LEU A 76 4.11 -7.18 0.82
CA LEU A 76 3.85 -8.13 -0.26
C LEU A 76 3.32 -7.35 -1.46
N PRO A 77 4.16 -7.03 -2.46
CA PRO A 77 3.69 -6.34 -3.66
C PRO A 77 2.82 -7.26 -4.51
N THR A 78 1.86 -6.67 -5.22
CA THR A 78 1.08 -7.36 -6.25
C THR A 78 1.75 -7.27 -7.62
N TRP A 79 1.27 -8.05 -8.57
CA TRP A 79 1.69 -7.96 -9.97
C TRP A 79 0.60 -7.33 -10.83
N SER A 80 1.00 -6.42 -11.72
CA SER A 80 0.11 -5.80 -12.72
C SER A 80 -1.19 -5.24 -12.09
N SER A 81 -2.31 -5.30 -12.79
CA SER A 81 -3.65 -4.98 -12.29
C SER A 81 -4.23 -6.16 -11.49
N SER A 82 -3.95 -6.20 -10.19
CA SER A 82 -4.53 -7.17 -9.26
C SER A 82 -5.23 -6.45 -8.11
N ARG A 83 -6.31 -7.03 -7.58
CA ARG A 83 -7.04 -6.52 -6.41
C ARG A 83 -7.15 -7.57 -5.32
N SER A 84 -7.15 -7.12 -4.06
CA SER A 84 -7.43 -7.99 -2.93
C SER A 84 -8.91 -8.38 -2.92
N VAL A 85 -9.19 -9.68 -2.75
CA VAL A 85 -10.55 -10.23 -2.65
C VAL A 85 -10.82 -10.85 -1.28
N THR A 86 -10.03 -10.49 -0.27
CA THR A 86 -10.18 -11.02 1.09
C THR A 86 -11.58 -10.78 1.62
N VAL A 87 -12.26 -11.86 1.97
CA VAL A 87 -13.54 -11.86 2.70
C VAL A 87 -13.30 -12.36 4.14
N PRO A 88 -14.10 -11.92 5.13
CA PRO A 88 -14.07 -12.51 6.46
C PRO A 88 -14.33 -14.01 6.36
N ALA A 89 -13.51 -14.82 7.03
CA ALA A 89 -13.84 -16.22 7.23
C ALA A 89 -15.05 -16.30 8.17
N SER A 90 -16.14 -16.89 7.68
CA SER A 90 -17.37 -17.20 8.42
C SER A 90 -17.13 -18.21 9.52
#